data_AF-A0A8J3RV34-F1
#
_entry.id   AF-A0A8J3RV34-F1
#
_cell.length_a   1.000
_cell.length_b   1.000
_cell.length_c   1.000
_cell.angle_alpha   90.00
_cell.angle_beta   90.00
_cell.angle_gamma   90.00
#
_symmetry.space_group_name_H-M   'P 1'
#
loop_
_entity.id
_entity.type
_entity.pdbx_description
1 polymer ?
#
loop_
_entity_poly.entity_id
_entity_poly.type
_entity_poly.pdbx_seq_one_letter_code
_entity_poly.pdbx_strand_id
1 'polypeptide(L)'
;MSDLLDRLATGRRVAWLLAALVALLVAMSVAATMFADANGGVGILDLAGGRNLFDPRPGGYTPQEAYAMLTAYGPDGRRGHLLILLCGDLLFPLVYVGFTAAALRLAVLRRGAPGWLRTTCVVVPVIYLVADYGENAGIATLLLAYPSRLDALAAAVNTVTSAKTMLGAVMLLTALTAWALTGRARPRPGLTSP
;
A
#
# COMPACT_ATOMS: atom_id res chain seq x y z
N MET A 1 -6.71 0.56 20.44
CA MET A 1 -6.19 1.13 19.17
C MET A 1 -5.97 2.64 19.24
N SER A 2 -6.86 3.42 19.87
CA SER A 2 -6.71 4.88 20.05
C SER A 2 -5.38 5.30 20.67
N ASP A 3 -4.96 4.62 21.74
CA ASP A 3 -3.79 5.03 22.53
C ASP A 3 -2.47 4.84 21.78
N LEU A 4 -2.38 3.79 20.94
CA LEU A 4 -1.23 3.58 20.07
C LEU A 4 -1.16 4.67 19.00
N LEU A 5 -2.28 5.00 18.37
CA LEU A 5 -2.33 6.05 17.34
C LEU A 5 -2.02 7.43 17.93
N ASP A 6 -2.48 7.73 19.14
CA ASP A 6 -2.15 8.97 19.84
C ASP A 6 -0.65 9.06 20.16
N ARG A 7 -0.01 7.93 20.53
CA ARG A 7 1.45 7.86 20.66
C ARG A 7 2.13 8.10 19.31
N LEU A 8 1.66 7.51 18.21
CA LEU A 8 2.28 7.67 16.89
C LEU A 8 2.05 9.05 16.28
N ALA A 9 0.96 9.74 16.63
CA ALA A 9 0.54 11.05 16.14
C ALA A 9 1.39 12.22 16.70
N THR A 10 2.71 12.14 16.51
CA THR A 10 3.65 13.24 16.77
C THR A 10 4.39 13.57 15.48
N GLY A 11 4.72 14.84 15.26
CA GLY A 11 5.38 15.27 14.00
C GLY A 11 6.65 14.48 13.68
N ARG A 12 7.47 14.18 14.69
CA ARG A 12 8.71 13.38 14.53
C ARG A 12 8.43 11.92 14.15
N ARG A 13 7.46 11.26 14.80
CA ARG A 13 7.13 9.85 14.49
C ARG A 13 6.46 9.72 13.13
N VAL A 14 5.59 10.66 12.76
CA VAL A 14 5.02 10.74 11.40
C VAL A 14 6.12 10.91 10.34
N ALA A 15 7.13 11.75 10.60
CA ALA A 15 8.27 11.89 9.70
C ALA A 15 9.09 10.59 9.57
N TRP A 16 9.35 9.88 10.67
CA TRP A 16 10.02 8.57 10.63
C TRP A 16 9.21 7.51 9.87
N LEU A 17 7.89 7.48 10.06
CA LEU A 17 7.00 6.57 9.32
C LEU A 17 7.00 6.90 7.83
N LEU A 18 7.02 8.19 7.46
CA LEU A 18 7.17 8.60 6.06
C LEU A 18 8.53 8.18 5.48
N ALA A 19 9.62 8.38 6.23
CA ALA A 19 10.95 7.97 5.80
C ALA A 19 11.05 6.45 5.61
N ALA A 20 10.48 5.66 6.54
CA ALA A 20 10.39 4.21 6.41
C ALA A 20 9.54 3.80 5.19
N LEU A 21 8.41 4.48 4.96
CA LEU A 21 7.57 4.24 3.79
C LEU A 21 8.32 4.51 2.48
N VAL A 22 9.04 5.63 2.38
CA VAL A 22 9.85 5.97 1.21
C VAL A 22 10.97 4.95 1.01
N ALA A 23 11.66 4.56 2.07
CA ALA A 23 12.71 3.54 1.99
C ALA A 23 12.17 2.19 1.49
N LEU A 24 11.01 1.76 2.00
CA LEU A 24 10.33 0.55 1.52
C LEU A 24 9.89 0.67 0.06
N LEU A 25 9.33 1.81 -0.34
CA LEU A 25 8.94 2.05 -1.74
C LEU A 25 10.14 1.94 -2.69
N VAL A 26 11.28 2.51 -2.30
CA VAL A 26 12.53 2.40 -3.07
C VAL A 26 13.01 0.95 -3.12
N ALA A 27 13.03 0.25 -1.98
CA ALA A 27 13.45 -1.15 -1.91
C ALA A 27 12.57 -2.06 -2.78
N MET A 28 11.25 -1.90 -2.71
CA MET A 28 10.29 -2.64 -3.55
C MET A 28 10.43 -2.28 -5.03
N SER A 29 10.69 -1.02 -5.37
CA SER A 29 10.93 -0.63 -6.76
C SER A 29 12.20 -1.28 -7.32
N VAL A 30 13.27 -1.35 -6.54
CA VAL A 30 14.50 -2.06 -6.93
C VAL A 30 14.23 -3.56 -7.10
N ALA A 31 13.55 -4.19 -6.13
CA ALA A 31 13.21 -5.61 -6.20
C ALA A 31 12.36 -5.94 -7.43
N ALA A 32 11.37 -5.12 -7.74
CA ALA A 32 10.51 -5.29 -8.91
C ALA A 32 11.26 -5.09 -10.24
N THR A 33 12.20 -4.15 -10.32
CA THR A 33 13.07 -3.99 -11.49
C THR A 33 13.98 -5.21 -11.66
N MET A 34 14.64 -5.66 -10.59
CA MET A 34 15.48 -6.86 -10.62
C MET A 34 14.68 -8.11 -11.02
N PHE A 35 13.45 -8.24 -10.52
CA PHE A 35 12.55 -9.30 -10.92
C PHE A 35 12.25 -9.25 -12.43
N ALA A 36 11.88 -8.07 -12.95
CA ALA A 36 11.61 -7.92 -14.38
C ALA A 36 12.82 -8.28 -15.23
N ASP A 37 14.01 -7.79 -14.87
CA ASP A 37 15.25 -8.07 -15.60
C ASP A 37 15.59 -9.57 -15.59
N ALA A 38 15.35 -10.26 -14.48
CA ALA A 38 15.54 -11.71 -14.38
C ALA A 38 14.51 -12.53 -15.18
N ASN A 39 13.35 -11.95 -15.50
CA ASN A 39 12.23 -12.61 -16.18
C ASN A 39 11.98 -12.06 -17.59
N GLY A 40 13.05 -11.67 -18.31
CA GLY A 40 12.97 -11.25 -19.71
C GLY A 40 12.19 -9.93 -19.92
N GLY A 41 12.16 -9.07 -18.90
CA GLY A 41 11.44 -7.80 -18.89
C GLY A 41 9.99 -7.89 -18.40
N VAL A 42 9.50 -9.08 -18.03
CA VAL A 42 8.14 -9.25 -17.53
C VAL A 42 8.06 -8.85 -16.06
N GLY A 43 7.33 -7.76 -15.77
CA GLY A 43 7.12 -7.25 -14.42
C GLY A 43 6.31 -8.18 -13.52
N ILE A 44 6.26 -7.87 -12.23
CA ILE A 44 5.50 -8.57 -11.20
C ILE A 44 3.99 -8.52 -11.50
N LEU A 45 3.22 -9.54 -11.14
CA LEU A 45 1.75 -9.58 -11.33
C LEU A 45 1.00 -8.78 -10.26
N ASP A 46 1.56 -7.63 -9.90
CA ASP A 46 0.91 -6.56 -9.14
C ASP A 46 1.29 -5.25 -9.86
N LEU A 47 0.27 -4.45 -10.16
CA LEU A 47 0.39 -3.16 -10.83
C LEU A 47 1.08 -2.09 -9.97
N ALA A 48 1.34 -2.36 -8.68
CA ALA A 48 1.82 -1.36 -7.71
C ALA A 48 3.36 -1.22 -7.60
N GLY A 49 4.18 -2.05 -8.25
CA GLY A 49 5.64 -2.10 -8.02
C GLY A 49 6.55 -1.91 -9.25
N GLY A 50 7.68 -1.20 -9.08
CA GLY A 50 8.78 -1.13 -10.06
C GLY A 50 8.39 -0.51 -11.41
N ARG A 51 8.73 -1.18 -12.53
CA ARG A 51 8.35 -0.73 -13.89
C ARG A 51 6.83 -0.54 -14.06
N ASN A 52 6.00 -1.28 -13.31
CA ASN A 52 4.53 -1.17 -13.40
C ASN A 52 4.01 0.14 -12.78
N LEU A 53 4.73 0.73 -11.81
CA LEU A 53 4.36 2.01 -11.20
C LEU A 53 4.38 3.17 -12.22
N PHE A 54 5.24 3.05 -13.24
CA PHE A 54 5.43 4.07 -14.29
C PHE A 54 4.74 3.72 -15.62
N ASP A 55 4.06 2.57 -15.69
CA ASP A 55 3.18 2.18 -16.80
C ASP A 55 1.79 1.80 -16.25
N PRO A 56 1.04 2.79 -15.70
CA PRO A 56 -0.28 2.52 -15.16
C PRO A 56 -1.22 2.12 -16.29
N ARG A 57 -1.71 0.87 -16.25
CA ARG A 57 -2.71 0.37 -17.20
C ARG A 57 -4.12 0.67 -16.70
N PRO A 58 -4.92 1.50 -17.39
CA PRO A 58 -6.31 1.73 -17.02
C PRO A 58 -7.09 0.41 -17.07
N GLY A 59 -7.68 0.01 -15.94
CA GLY A 59 -8.42 -1.27 -15.81
C GLY A 59 -7.54 -2.49 -15.51
N GLY A 60 -6.22 -2.31 -15.37
CA GLY A 60 -5.29 -3.35 -14.97
C GLY A 60 -5.02 -4.40 -16.05
N TYR A 61 -5.11 -5.68 -15.71
CA TYR A 61 -4.86 -6.81 -16.62
C TYR A 61 -6.07 -7.73 -16.79
N THR A 62 -6.14 -8.39 -17.95
CA THR A 62 -7.07 -9.50 -18.22
C THR A 62 -6.52 -10.81 -17.65
N PRO A 63 -7.37 -11.82 -17.36
CA PRO A 63 -6.90 -13.16 -17.01
C PRO A 63 -5.92 -13.72 -18.03
N GLN A 64 -6.16 -13.51 -19.33
CA GLN A 64 -5.28 -13.96 -20.39
C GLN A 64 -3.86 -13.38 -20.27
N GLU A 65 -3.74 -12.08 -20.01
CA GLU A 65 -2.46 -11.42 -19.79
C GLU A 65 -1.78 -11.93 -18.52
N ALA A 66 -2.53 -12.13 -17.43
CA ALA A 66 -1.99 -12.69 -16.19
C ALA A 66 -1.36 -14.07 -16.43
N TYR A 67 -2.04 -14.98 -17.14
CA TYR A 67 -1.49 -16.29 -17.45
C TYR A 67 -0.34 -16.24 -18.47
N ALA A 68 -0.33 -15.27 -19.38
CA ALA A 68 0.83 -15.03 -20.25
C ALA A 68 2.06 -14.63 -19.43
N MET A 69 1.90 -13.76 -18.42
CA MET A 69 2.97 -13.40 -17.49
C MET A 69 3.44 -14.60 -16.67
N LEU A 70 2.51 -15.37 -16.09
CA LEU A 70 2.83 -16.59 -15.32
C LEU A 70 3.57 -17.66 -16.13
N THR A 71 3.27 -17.73 -17.42
CA THR A 71 3.97 -18.61 -18.38
C THR A 71 5.38 -18.08 -18.63
N ALA A 72 5.52 -16.78 -18.89
CA ALA A 72 6.82 -16.13 -19.14
C ALA A 72 7.76 -16.19 -17.92
N TYR A 73 7.23 -16.14 -16.70
CA TYR A 73 8.01 -16.31 -15.47
C TYR A 73 8.73 -17.66 -15.38
N GLY A 74 8.17 -18.70 -16.00
CA GLY A 74 8.60 -20.07 -15.73
C GLY A 74 8.50 -20.45 -14.23
N PRO A 75 9.02 -21.62 -13.84
CA PRO A 75 8.98 -22.08 -12.45
C PRO A 75 9.70 -21.15 -11.46
N ASP A 76 10.90 -20.68 -11.84
CA ASP A 76 11.74 -19.86 -10.96
C ASP A 76 11.16 -18.46 -10.75
N GLY A 77 10.63 -17.83 -11.81
CA GLY A 77 9.97 -16.54 -11.69
C GLY A 77 8.71 -16.60 -10.82
N ARG A 78 7.90 -17.67 -10.93
CA ARG A 78 6.73 -17.85 -10.05
C ARG A 78 7.14 -18.01 -8.59
N ARG A 79 8.22 -18.74 -8.30
CA ARG A 79 8.78 -18.86 -6.95
C ARG A 79 9.33 -17.53 -6.44
N GLY A 80 10.06 -16.79 -7.28
CA GLY A 80 10.58 -15.46 -6.97
C GLY A 80 9.46 -14.48 -6.64
N HIS A 81 8.36 -14.51 -7.40
CA HIS A 81 7.21 -13.66 -7.14
C HIS A 81 6.55 -14.01 -5.80
N LEU A 82 6.36 -15.31 -5.48
CA LEU A 82 5.87 -15.71 -4.16
C LEU A 82 6.74 -15.19 -3.01
N LEU A 83 8.06 -15.18 -3.17
CA LEU A 83 8.97 -14.66 -2.14
C LEU A 83 8.81 -13.14 -1.95
N ILE A 84 8.63 -12.39 -3.04
CA ILE A 84 8.38 -10.95 -2.97
C ILE A 84 7.07 -10.66 -2.25
N LEU A 85 6.00 -11.40 -2.58
CA LEU A 85 4.71 -11.35 -1.91
C LEU A 85 4.82 -11.59 -0.40
N LEU A 86 5.54 -12.64 0.00
CA LEU A 86 5.67 -13.04 1.40
C LEU A 86 6.57 -12.12 2.23
N CYS A 87 7.52 -11.41 1.60
CA CYS A 87 8.49 -10.58 2.32
C CYS A 87 8.14 -9.09 2.22
N GLY A 88 7.93 -8.60 1.00
CA GLY A 88 7.71 -7.20 0.69
C GLY A 88 6.27 -6.77 0.94
N ASP A 89 5.33 -7.47 0.32
CA ASP A 89 3.93 -7.05 0.27
C ASP A 89 3.18 -7.31 1.59
N LEU A 90 3.78 -8.03 2.54
CA LEU A 90 3.27 -8.08 3.91
C LEU A 90 3.66 -6.83 4.73
N LEU A 91 4.87 -6.30 4.53
CA LEU A 91 5.42 -5.22 5.35
C LEU A 91 4.97 -3.83 4.85
N PHE A 92 4.95 -3.64 3.53
CA PHE A 92 4.57 -2.36 2.92
C PHE A 92 3.23 -1.81 3.42
N PRO A 93 2.10 -2.54 3.34
CA PRO A 93 0.79 -2.00 3.72
C PRO A 93 0.70 -1.70 5.23
N LEU A 94 1.46 -2.39 6.09
CA LEU A 94 1.53 -2.10 7.53
C LEU A 94 2.15 -0.73 7.80
N VAL A 95 3.31 -0.45 7.20
CA VAL A 95 3.99 0.84 7.37
C VAL A 95 3.17 1.95 6.72
N TYR A 96 2.59 1.69 5.56
CA TYR A 96 1.71 2.60 4.84
C TYR A 96 0.47 3.00 5.67
N VAL A 97 -0.23 2.02 6.25
CA VAL A 97 -1.38 2.24 7.14
C VAL A 97 -0.96 2.96 8.42
N GLY A 98 0.18 2.58 9.00
CA GLY A 98 0.74 3.27 10.17
C GLY A 98 1.00 4.75 9.91
N PHE A 99 1.65 5.06 8.78
CA PHE A 99 1.89 6.45 8.35
C PHE A 99 0.58 7.22 8.14
N THR A 100 -0.32 6.70 7.30
CA THR A 100 -1.56 7.40 6.94
C THR A 100 -2.46 7.63 8.15
N ALA A 101 -2.64 6.62 9.01
CA ALA A 101 -3.41 6.74 10.23
C ALA A 101 -2.78 7.75 11.21
N ALA A 102 -1.46 7.71 11.43
CA ALA A 102 -0.77 8.62 12.33
C ALA A 102 -0.79 10.09 11.84
N ALA A 103 -0.59 10.31 10.55
CA ALA A 103 -0.62 11.64 9.93
C ALA A 103 -2.01 12.28 10.04
N LEU A 104 -3.06 11.53 9.72
CA LEU A 104 -4.43 12.00 9.84
C LEU A 104 -4.81 12.24 11.31
N ARG A 105 -4.42 11.33 12.22
CA ARG A 105 -4.67 11.48 13.65
C ARG A 105 -4.01 12.73 14.22
N LEU A 106 -2.75 13.00 13.85
CA LEU A 106 -2.04 14.23 14.23
C LEU A 106 -2.79 15.47 13.78
N ALA A 107 -3.35 15.46 12.57
CA ALA A 107 -4.13 16.58 12.05
C ALA A 107 -5.43 16.80 12.81
N VAL A 108 -6.15 15.73 13.12
CA VAL A 108 -7.36 15.79 13.94
C VAL A 108 -7.07 16.37 15.33
N LEU A 109 -6.00 15.92 15.98
CA LEU A 109 -5.59 16.43 17.30
C LEU A 109 -5.22 17.92 17.27
N ARG A 110 -4.51 18.39 16.25
CA ARG A 110 -4.04 19.79 16.17
C ARG A 110 -5.10 20.78 15.70
N ARG A 111 -6.06 20.35 14.87
CA ARG A 111 -7.04 21.23 14.23
C ARG A 111 -8.43 21.16 14.86
N GLY A 112 -8.69 20.20 15.75
CA GLY A 112 -10.01 20.06 16.40
C GLY A 112 -11.07 19.58 15.42
N ALA A 113 -10.82 18.46 14.74
CA ALA A 113 -11.74 17.91 13.73
C ALA A 113 -12.93 17.13 14.34
N PRO A 114 -14.05 17.01 13.61
CA PRO A 114 -15.25 16.30 14.08
C PRO A 114 -15.00 14.80 14.33
N GLY A 115 -15.79 14.22 15.24
CA GLY A 115 -15.61 12.84 15.73
C GLY A 115 -15.63 11.76 14.65
N TRP A 116 -16.46 11.91 13.61
CA TRP A 116 -16.51 10.95 12.49
C TRP A 116 -15.16 10.83 11.77
N LEU A 117 -14.42 11.93 11.64
CA LEU A 117 -13.11 11.94 11.00
C LEU A 117 -12.10 11.12 11.81
N ARG A 118 -12.23 11.08 13.14
CA ARG A 118 -11.39 10.24 14.02
C ARG A 118 -11.58 8.75 13.74
N THR A 119 -12.82 8.33 13.50
CA THR A 119 -13.15 6.93 13.18
C THR A 119 -12.64 6.56 11.79
N THR A 120 -12.83 7.46 10.81
CA THR A 120 -12.35 7.27 9.44
C THR A 120 -10.83 7.11 9.37
N CYS A 121 -10.05 7.80 10.21
CA CYS A 121 -8.59 7.65 10.32
C CYS A 121 -8.11 6.24 10.69
N VAL A 122 -9.01 5.37 11.18
CA VAL A 122 -8.69 3.98 11.55
C VAL A 122 -9.35 3.00 10.59
N VAL A 123 -10.64 3.20 10.31
CA VAL A 123 -11.42 2.24 9.51
C VAL A 123 -10.91 2.17 8.08
N VAL A 124 -10.67 3.31 7.43
CA VAL A 124 -10.25 3.34 6.01
C VAL A 124 -8.87 2.68 5.82
N PRO A 125 -7.84 2.98 6.62
CA PRO A 125 -6.57 2.27 6.52
C PRO A 125 -6.68 0.76 6.79
N VAL A 126 -7.55 0.32 7.71
CA VAL A 126 -7.77 -1.11 7.95
C VAL A 126 -8.43 -1.79 6.75
N ILE A 127 -9.41 -1.15 6.10
CA ILE A 127 -10.01 -1.67 4.86
C ILE A 127 -8.95 -1.84 3.77
N TYR A 128 -8.07 -0.85 3.60
CA TYR A 128 -6.95 -0.94 2.67
C TYR A 128 -6.04 -2.14 2.98
N LEU A 129 -5.63 -2.31 4.25
CA LEU A 129 -4.78 -3.44 4.67
C LEU A 129 -5.42 -4.80 4.36
N VAL A 130 -6.72 -4.94 4.66
CA VAL A 130 -7.46 -6.19 4.41
C VAL A 130 -7.57 -6.45 2.91
N ALA A 131 -7.85 -5.43 2.10
CA ALA A 131 -7.92 -5.55 0.65
C ALA A 131 -6.56 -5.94 0.05
N ASP A 132 -5.47 -5.35 0.53
CA ASP A 132 -4.11 -5.65 0.10
C ASP A 132 -3.73 -7.10 0.42
N TYR A 133 -3.96 -7.56 1.65
CA TYR A 133 -3.69 -8.96 2.03
C TYR A 133 -4.60 -9.96 1.31
N GLY A 134 -5.85 -9.61 1.05
CA GLY A 134 -6.78 -10.44 0.28
C GLY A 134 -6.35 -10.60 -1.18
N GLU A 135 -5.89 -9.51 -1.80
CA GLU A 135 -5.33 -9.55 -3.15
C GLU A 135 -4.03 -10.36 -3.20
N ASN A 136 -3.11 -10.14 -2.25
CA ASN A 136 -1.88 -10.93 -2.13
C ASN A 136 -2.15 -12.44 -2.02
N ALA A 137 -3.16 -12.84 -1.24
CA ALA A 137 -3.59 -14.24 -1.14
C ALA A 137 -4.14 -14.78 -2.48
N GLY A 138 -4.87 -13.95 -3.21
CA GLY A 138 -5.35 -14.26 -4.55
C GLY A 138 -4.22 -14.46 -5.56
N ILE A 139 -3.23 -13.55 -5.60
CA ILE A 139 -2.05 -13.66 -6.47
C ILE A 139 -1.25 -14.91 -6.12
N ALA A 140 -1.02 -15.18 -4.83
CA ALA A 140 -0.34 -16.40 -4.38
C ALA A 140 -1.08 -17.66 -4.86
N THR A 141 -2.42 -17.66 -4.80
CA THR A 141 -3.24 -18.78 -5.30
C THR A 141 -3.07 -18.96 -6.82
N LEU A 142 -3.07 -17.87 -7.60
CA LEU A 142 -2.84 -17.94 -9.06
C LEU A 142 -1.45 -18.52 -9.39
N LEU A 143 -0.42 -18.11 -8.66
CA LEU A 143 0.95 -18.59 -8.85
C LEU A 143 1.10 -20.07 -8.51
N LEU A 144 0.46 -20.53 -7.43
CA LEU A 144 0.53 -21.91 -6.95
C LEU A 144 -0.36 -22.87 -7.75
N ALA A 145 -1.49 -22.40 -8.27
CA ALA A 145 -2.41 -23.21 -9.07
C ALA A 145 -1.93 -23.41 -10.52
N TYR A 146 -1.04 -22.55 -11.03
CA TYR A 146 -0.51 -22.67 -12.38
C TYR A 146 0.11 -24.06 -12.63
N PRO A 147 -0.20 -24.74 -13.75
CA PRO A 147 -0.81 -24.23 -14.98
C PRO A 147 -2.35 -24.24 -15.03
N SER A 148 -3.03 -24.69 -13.96
CA SER A 148 -4.49 -24.60 -13.91
C SER A 148 -4.95 -23.15 -13.92
N ARG A 149 -5.95 -22.85 -14.75
CA ARG A 149 -6.49 -21.50 -14.89
C ARG A 149 -7.71 -21.28 -14.01
N LEU A 150 -7.62 -20.24 -13.19
CA LEU A 150 -8.65 -19.68 -12.33
C LEU A 150 -9.01 -18.26 -12.84
N ASP A 151 -9.62 -18.17 -14.03
CA ASP A 151 -9.83 -16.88 -14.70
C ASP A 151 -10.73 -15.92 -13.88
N ALA A 152 -11.76 -16.45 -13.20
CA ALA A 152 -12.63 -15.65 -12.32
C ALA A 152 -11.85 -15.05 -11.14
N LEU A 153 -10.92 -15.82 -10.56
CA LEU A 153 -10.06 -15.33 -9.49
C LEU A 153 -9.10 -14.25 -10.02
N ALA A 154 -8.49 -14.45 -11.19
CA ALA A 154 -7.61 -13.46 -11.80
C ALA A 154 -8.33 -12.13 -12.06
N ALA A 155 -9.57 -12.16 -12.54
CA ALA A 155 -10.38 -10.96 -12.73
C ALA A 155 -10.75 -10.28 -11.39
N ALA A 156 -11.10 -11.06 -10.38
CA ALA A 156 -11.42 -10.55 -9.04
C ALA A 156 -10.19 -9.88 -8.40
N VAL A 157 -9.03 -10.53 -8.44
CA VAL A 157 -7.75 -10.00 -7.96
C VAL A 157 -7.44 -8.67 -8.63
N ASN A 158 -7.48 -8.59 -9.96
CA ASN A 158 -7.26 -7.35 -10.70
C ASN A 158 -8.21 -6.20 -10.29
N THR A 159 -9.48 -6.54 -10.03
CA THR A 159 -10.48 -5.57 -9.55
C THR A 159 -10.11 -5.05 -8.16
N VAL A 160 -9.69 -5.94 -7.25
CA VAL A 160 -9.22 -5.56 -5.91
C VAL A 160 -7.95 -4.73 -6.01
N THR A 161 -6.97 -5.13 -6.82
CA THR A 161 -5.72 -4.36 -7.08
C THR A 161 -6.04 -2.94 -7.52
N SER A 162 -6.96 -2.77 -8.48
CA SER A 162 -7.36 -1.46 -8.99
C SER A 162 -8.03 -0.61 -7.92
N ALA A 163 -9.01 -1.18 -7.20
CA ALA A 163 -9.75 -0.48 -6.17
C ALA A 163 -8.86 -0.08 -4.97
N LYS A 164 -8.02 -1.01 -4.49
CA LYS A 164 -7.07 -0.74 -3.38
C LYS A 164 -6.06 0.34 -3.80
N THR A 165 -5.58 0.33 -5.05
CA THR A 165 -4.59 1.30 -5.53
C THR A 165 -5.17 2.71 -5.56
N MET A 166 -6.41 2.87 -6.05
CA MET A 166 -7.11 4.16 -6.01
C MET A 166 -7.33 4.64 -4.57
N LEU A 167 -7.75 3.73 -3.68
CA LEU A 167 -7.92 4.04 -2.25
C LEU A 167 -6.59 4.49 -1.62
N GLY A 168 -5.50 3.76 -1.89
CA GLY A 168 -4.15 4.11 -1.44
C GLY A 168 -3.69 5.47 -1.98
N ALA A 169 -3.93 5.80 -3.25
CA ALA A 169 -3.58 7.12 -3.77
C ALA A 169 -4.30 8.25 -2.99
N VAL A 170 -5.61 8.10 -2.78
CA VAL A 170 -6.42 9.07 -2.02
C VAL A 170 -5.95 9.18 -0.57
N MET A 171 -5.70 8.05 0.10
CA MET A 171 -5.21 8.02 1.48
C MET A 171 -3.86 8.74 1.63
N LEU A 172 -2.92 8.49 0.71
CA LEU A 172 -1.58 9.07 0.75
C LEU A 172 -1.65 10.59 0.58
N LEU A 173 -2.37 11.07 -0.45
CA LEU A 173 -2.53 12.50 -0.72
C LEU A 173 -3.20 13.22 0.46
N THR A 174 -4.23 12.61 1.04
CA THR A 174 -4.94 13.17 2.20
C THR A 174 -4.01 13.24 3.41
N ALA A 175 -3.24 12.19 3.70
CA ALA A 175 -2.29 12.13 4.80
C ALA A 175 -1.16 13.16 4.66
N LEU A 176 -0.57 13.28 3.46
CA LEU A 176 0.47 14.27 3.17
C LEU A 176 -0.05 15.70 3.32
N THR A 177 -1.23 15.98 2.78
CA THR A 177 -1.88 17.30 2.91
C THR A 177 -2.16 17.64 4.37
N ALA A 178 -2.75 16.69 5.11
CA ALA A 178 -3.03 16.84 6.53
C ALA A 178 -1.76 17.10 7.35
N TRP A 179 -0.68 16.38 7.05
CA TRP A 179 0.61 16.58 7.71
C TRP A 179 1.25 17.92 7.37
N ALA A 180 1.26 18.32 6.09
CA ALA A 180 1.82 19.62 5.66
C ALA A 180 1.09 20.81 6.29
N LEU A 181 -0.25 20.75 6.35
CA LEU A 181 -1.06 21.79 6.98
C LEU A 181 -0.83 21.86 8.51
N THR A 182 -0.42 20.76 9.15
CA THR A 182 -0.23 20.71 10.60
C THR A 182 1.22 20.92 11.03
N GLY A 183 2.19 20.71 10.15
CA GLY A 183 3.59 21.11 10.33
C GLY A 183 3.79 22.63 10.31
N ARG A 184 2.92 23.37 9.59
CA ARG A 184 2.91 24.84 9.56
C ARG A 184 2.14 25.50 10.70
N ALA A 185 1.38 24.74 11.48
CA ALA A 185 0.61 25.27 12.60
C ALA A 185 1.54 25.55 13.80
N ARG A 186 1.68 26.82 14.21
CA ARG A 186 2.27 27.14 15.53
C ARG A 186 1.42 26.47 16.62
N PRO A 187 2.03 25.92 17.69
CA PRO A 187 1.29 25.50 18.87
C PRO A 187 0.39 26.64 19.30
N ARG A 188 -0.91 26.40 19.52
CA ARG A 188 -1.79 27.41 20.12
C ARG A 188 -1.22 27.76 21.50
N PRO A 189 -0.80 29.01 21.77
CA PRO A 189 -0.52 29.43 23.13
C PRO A 189 -1.85 29.47 23.88
N GLY A 190 -1.92 28.85 25.05
CA GLY A 190 -3.04 29.01 25.97
C GLY A 190 -3.90 27.76 26.20
N LEU A 191 -3.37 26.86 27.03
CA LEU A 191 -4.14 26.21 28.10
C LEU A 191 -3.24 26.17 29.34
N THR A 192 -2.73 27.33 29.74
CA THR A 192 -2.36 27.58 31.13
C THR A 192 -3.53 28.34 31.73
N SER A 193 -4.30 27.66 32.56
CA SER A 193 -5.23 28.31 33.49
C SER A 193 -5.48 27.33 34.64
N PRO A 194 -5.74 27.85 35.83
CA PRO A 194 -4.79 28.36 36.81
C PRO A 194 -4.37 27.28 37.83
#